data_AF-A0A815JUY2-F1
#
_entry.id   AF-A0A815JUY2-F1
#
_cell.length_a   1.000
_cell.length_b   1.000
_cell.length_c   1.000
_cell.angle_alpha   90.00
_cell.angle_beta   90.00
_cell.angle_gamma   90.00
#
_symmetry.space_group_name_H-M   'P 1'
#
loop_
_entity.id
_entity.type
_entity.pdbx_description
1 polymer ?
#
loop_
_entity_poly.entity_id
_entity_poly.type
_entity_poly.pdbx_seq_one_letter_code
_entity_poly.pdbx_strand_id
1 'polypeptide(L)'
;MIAAMNVLGLDFIAFGNHEFDYDAIDITARMDESKFTWISSNVFNIKTNKSFHTTFVTSDVQDDEKTSEIINYWFNLAIQDFEAVGFHPNRTVSCLLSSIELDGRFASVRNFPTLLSNFSCECMVYATADSQTIIGLFDSGSIRIDDILKGTITEYDILRTLSYQNILYSLSVPGKILAGVLTDSMSLKGYGMFLSYTGVKTIDLGKT
;
A
#
# COMPACT_ATOMS: atom_id res chain seq x y z
N MET A 1 4.40 -3.58 -24.90
CA MET A 1 5.21 -2.90 -23.86
C MET A 1 6.70 -3.01 -24.16
N ILE A 2 7.28 -4.22 -24.16
CA ILE A 2 8.72 -4.46 -24.32
C ILE A 2 9.32 -3.81 -25.59
N ALA A 3 8.68 -3.98 -26.75
CA ALA A 3 9.15 -3.34 -27.98
C ALA A 3 9.30 -1.81 -27.86
N ALA A 4 8.37 -1.13 -27.17
CA ALA A 4 8.47 0.31 -26.94
C ALA A 4 9.60 0.66 -25.97
N MET A 5 9.73 -0.08 -24.87
CA MET A 5 10.80 0.10 -23.88
C MET A 5 12.20 -0.13 -24.48
N ASN A 6 12.33 -1.10 -25.39
CA ASN A 6 13.56 -1.36 -26.14
C ASN A 6 13.93 -0.19 -27.06
N VAL A 7 12.96 0.54 -27.62
CA VAL A 7 13.19 1.73 -28.44
C VAL A 7 13.56 2.93 -27.58
N LEU A 8 12.97 3.05 -26.38
CA LEU A 8 13.30 4.10 -25.42
C LEU A 8 14.75 4.00 -24.89
N GLY A 9 15.38 2.83 -25.02
CA GLY A 9 16.77 2.63 -24.62
C GLY A 9 16.95 2.62 -23.09
N LEU A 10 16.01 2.00 -22.37
CA LEU A 10 16.14 1.79 -20.92
C LEU A 10 17.38 0.93 -20.61
N ASP A 11 18.02 1.20 -19.47
CA ASP A 11 19.10 0.35 -18.95
C ASP A 11 18.56 -0.72 -17.99
N PHE A 12 17.59 -0.35 -17.15
CA PHE A 12 17.03 -1.20 -16.09
C PHE A 12 15.50 -1.08 -16.01
N ILE A 13 14.84 -2.15 -15.57
CA ILE A 13 13.43 -2.15 -15.17
C ILE A 13 13.22 -2.99 -13.91
N ALA A 14 12.28 -2.58 -13.06
CA ALA A 14 11.83 -3.40 -11.93
C ALA A 14 10.51 -4.12 -12.23
N PHE A 15 10.29 -5.28 -11.60
CA PHE A 15 8.99 -5.95 -11.63
C PHE A 15 7.93 -5.08 -10.96
N GLY A 16 6.84 -4.78 -11.68
CA GLY A 16 5.62 -4.22 -11.13
C GLY A 16 4.64 -5.31 -10.70
N ASN A 17 3.53 -4.90 -10.10
CA ASN A 17 2.50 -5.85 -9.67
C ASN A 17 1.81 -6.54 -10.86
N HIS A 18 1.70 -5.87 -12.01
CA HIS A 18 1.01 -6.39 -13.19
C HIS A 18 1.81 -7.44 -13.96
N GLU A 19 3.12 -7.50 -13.77
CA GLU A 19 3.92 -8.61 -14.28
C GLU A 19 3.44 -9.96 -13.70
N PHE A 20 2.88 -9.97 -12.48
CA PHE A 20 2.36 -11.18 -11.84
C PHE A 20 0.93 -11.58 -12.26
N ASP A 21 0.30 -10.80 -13.15
CA ASP A 21 -0.96 -11.18 -13.78
C ASP A 21 -0.74 -12.27 -14.86
N TYR A 22 0.50 -12.45 -15.29
CA TYR A 22 0.91 -13.41 -16.32
C TYR A 22 1.60 -14.64 -15.71
N ASP A 23 1.63 -15.74 -16.46
CA ASP A 23 2.36 -16.91 -16.04
C ASP A 23 3.88 -16.75 -16.23
N ALA A 24 4.65 -17.64 -15.60
CA ALA A 24 6.11 -17.57 -15.65
C ALA A 24 6.67 -17.73 -17.08
N ILE A 25 5.95 -18.41 -17.98
CA ILE A 25 6.40 -18.64 -19.36
C ILE A 25 6.32 -17.32 -20.14
N ASP A 26 5.20 -16.62 -20.01
CA ASP A 26 4.99 -15.33 -20.65
C ASP A 26 5.98 -14.28 -20.14
N ILE A 27 6.20 -14.22 -18.82
CA ILE A 27 7.17 -13.29 -18.22
C ILE A 27 8.59 -13.59 -18.73
N THR A 28 9.02 -14.85 -18.71
CA THR A 28 10.35 -15.23 -19.22
C THR A 28 10.51 -14.84 -20.69
N ALA A 29 9.49 -15.08 -21.52
CA ALA A 29 9.54 -14.66 -22.93
C ALA A 29 9.65 -13.13 -23.10
N ARG A 30 9.04 -12.32 -22.23
CA ARG A 30 9.20 -10.86 -22.24
C ARG A 30 10.59 -10.43 -21.76
N MET A 31 11.16 -11.13 -20.78
CA MET A 31 12.52 -10.88 -20.32
C MET A 31 13.55 -11.19 -21.41
N ASP A 32 13.39 -12.32 -22.12
CA ASP A 32 14.27 -12.70 -23.23
C ASP A 32 14.20 -11.71 -24.42
N GLU A 33 13.06 -11.04 -24.60
CA GLU A 33 12.86 -9.97 -25.61
C GLU A 33 13.48 -8.62 -25.18
N SER A 34 13.79 -8.45 -23.90
CA SER A 34 14.22 -7.18 -23.33
C SER A 34 15.69 -6.89 -23.65
N LYS A 35 15.99 -5.65 -24.06
CA LYS A 35 17.36 -5.13 -24.24
C LYS A 35 17.93 -4.45 -22.99
N PHE A 36 17.14 -4.45 -21.91
CA PHE A 36 17.44 -3.86 -20.61
C PHE A 36 17.50 -4.94 -19.53
N THR A 37 18.09 -4.61 -18.38
CA THR A 37 18.25 -5.55 -17.26
C THR A 37 17.04 -5.49 -16.32
N TRP A 38 16.41 -6.64 -16.08
CA TRP A 38 15.39 -6.77 -15.05
C TRP A 38 16.04 -6.84 -13.66
N ILE A 39 15.60 -5.98 -12.74
CA ILE A 39 16.04 -5.93 -11.35
C ILE A 39 14.88 -6.18 -10.41
N SER A 40 15.14 -6.89 -9.31
CA SER A 40 14.32 -6.94 -8.12
C SER A 40 15.19 -7.52 -7.00
N SER A 41 14.71 -7.71 -5.79
CA SER A 41 15.39 -8.50 -4.75
C SER A 41 14.58 -9.71 -4.29
N ASN A 42 13.32 -9.81 -4.72
CA ASN A 42 12.32 -10.68 -4.09
C ASN A 42 11.42 -11.45 -5.09
N VAL A 43 11.84 -11.64 -6.34
CA VAL A 43 11.05 -12.40 -7.33
C VAL A 43 11.68 -13.77 -7.58
N PHE A 44 10.95 -14.82 -7.22
CA PHE A 44 11.43 -16.20 -7.28
C PHE A 44 10.52 -17.10 -8.11
N ASN A 45 11.12 -18.03 -8.84
CA ASN A 45 10.39 -19.14 -9.43
C ASN A 45 10.05 -20.15 -8.33
N ILE A 46 8.77 -20.28 -7.99
CA ILE A 46 8.31 -21.16 -6.90
C ILE A 46 8.67 -22.65 -7.09
N LYS A 47 8.89 -23.11 -8.32
CA LYS A 47 9.22 -24.52 -8.61
C LYS A 47 10.71 -24.81 -8.42
N THR A 48 11.57 -23.85 -8.75
CA THR A 48 13.03 -24.02 -8.72
C THR A 48 13.70 -23.30 -7.56
N ASN A 49 12.96 -22.43 -6.87
CA ASN A 49 13.43 -21.49 -5.86
C ASN A 49 14.58 -20.58 -6.34
N LYS A 50 14.72 -20.40 -7.66
CA LYS A 50 15.71 -19.50 -8.25
C LYS A 50 15.13 -18.10 -8.40
N SER A 51 15.93 -17.09 -8.08
CA SER A 51 15.56 -15.71 -8.36
C SER A 51 15.52 -15.47 -9.88
N PHE A 52 14.60 -14.60 -10.31
CA PHE A 52 14.52 -14.11 -11.69
C PHE A 52 15.54 -13.01 -12.02
N HIS A 53 16.32 -12.52 -11.05
CA HIS A 53 17.27 -11.42 -11.25
C HIS A 53 18.64 -11.71 -10.63
N THR A 54 19.65 -10.93 -11.03
CA THR A 54 21.06 -11.16 -10.71
C THR A 54 21.64 -10.25 -9.62
N THR A 55 20.95 -9.17 -9.25
CA THR A 55 21.49 -8.19 -8.29
C THR A 55 20.50 -7.93 -7.18
N PHE A 56 20.95 -8.03 -5.92
CA PHE A 56 20.19 -7.55 -4.76
C PHE A 56 20.46 -6.06 -4.58
N VAL A 57 19.41 -5.27 -4.39
CA VAL A 57 19.54 -3.90 -3.88
C VAL A 57 19.64 -3.98 -2.37
N THR A 58 20.86 -3.81 -1.86
CA THR A 58 21.19 -3.81 -0.42
C THR A 58 21.87 -2.50 -0.05
N SER A 59 22.08 -2.23 1.24
CA SER A 59 22.86 -1.07 1.70
C SER A 59 24.30 -1.00 1.14
N ASP A 60 24.82 -2.11 0.63
CA ASP A 60 26.14 -2.17 0.01
C ASP A 60 26.17 -1.52 -1.39
N VAL A 61 25.02 -1.38 -2.06
CA VAL A 61 24.91 -0.68 -3.34
C VAL A 61 24.92 0.82 -3.05
N GLN A 62 25.98 1.51 -3.48
CA GLN A 62 26.09 2.96 -3.32
C GLN A 62 25.16 3.69 -4.28
N ASP A 63 24.60 4.81 -3.83
CA ASP A 63 23.81 5.69 -4.68
C ASP A 63 24.69 6.27 -5.80
N ASP A 64 24.18 6.23 -7.03
CA ASP A 64 24.79 6.92 -8.16
C ASP A 64 24.46 8.41 -8.09
N GLU A 65 25.49 9.26 -8.14
CA GLU A 65 25.36 10.71 -7.95
C GLU A 65 24.41 11.34 -8.98
N LYS A 66 24.48 10.93 -10.25
CA LYS A 66 23.63 11.46 -11.32
C LYS A 66 22.17 11.05 -11.13
N THR A 67 21.93 9.81 -10.72
CA THR A 67 20.60 9.30 -10.40
C THR A 67 20.02 10.04 -9.20
N SER A 68 20.83 10.26 -8.16
CA SER A 68 20.46 11.02 -6.97
C SER A 68 20.10 12.47 -7.31
N GLU A 69 20.82 13.14 -8.19
CA GLU A 69 20.47 14.49 -8.67
C GLU A 69 19.08 14.53 -9.31
N ILE A 70 18.77 13.56 -10.18
CA ILE A 70 17.46 13.48 -10.84
C ILE A 70 16.34 13.18 -9.83
N ILE A 71 16.57 12.25 -8.90
CA ILE A 71 15.61 11.93 -7.83
C ILE A 71 15.35 13.15 -6.97
N ASN A 72 16.41 13.85 -6.54
CA ASN A 72 16.29 15.04 -5.71
C ASN A 72 15.53 16.15 -6.42
N TYR A 73 15.73 16.33 -7.73
CA TYR A 73 14.94 17.28 -8.51
C TYR A 73 13.43 16.99 -8.43
N TRP A 74 13.01 15.75 -8.72
CA TRP A 74 11.60 15.37 -8.69
C TRP A 74 11.02 15.37 -7.28
N PHE A 75 11.80 14.94 -6.29
CA PHE A 75 11.41 14.99 -4.89
C PHE A 75 11.16 16.43 -4.43
N ASN A 76 12.09 17.34 -4.72
CA ASN A 76 11.94 18.75 -4.36
C ASN A 76 10.75 19.40 -5.05
N LEU A 77 10.50 19.07 -6.32
CA LEU A 77 9.31 19.53 -7.04
C LEU A 77 8.03 19.05 -6.34
N ALA A 78 7.95 17.77 -5.97
CA ALA A 78 6.81 17.22 -5.25
C ALA A 78 6.60 17.89 -3.88
N ILE A 79 7.68 18.15 -3.12
CA ILE A 79 7.60 18.89 -1.85
C ILE A 79 7.05 20.30 -2.07
N GLN A 80 7.52 21.02 -3.08
CA GLN A 80 7.03 22.36 -3.40
C GLN A 80 5.53 22.34 -3.76
N ASP A 81 5.10 21.38 -4.57
CA ASP A 81 3.70 21.23 -4.95
C ASP A 81 2.81 20.90 -3.74
N PHE A 82 3.29 20.04 -2.84
CA PHE A 82 2.61 19.76 -1.58
C PHE A 82 2.45 21.03 -0.73
N GLU A 83 3.53 21.80 -0.55
CA GLU A 83 3.49 23.04 0.24
C GLU A 83 2.56 24.09 -0.39
N ALA A 84 2.53 24.19 -1.72
CA ALA A 84 1.66 25.11 -2.45
C ALA A 84 0.16 24.84 -2.23
N VAL A 85 -0.22 23.58 -1.96
CA VAL A 85 -1.59 23.18 -1.64
C VAL A 85 -1.87 23.10 -0.13
N GLY A 86 -0.93 23.59 0.70
CA GLY A 86 -1.08 23.66 2.15
C GLY A 86 -0.73 22.38 2.89
N PHE A 87 -0.08 21.43 2.22
CA PHE A 87 0.42 20.21 2.82
C PHE A 87 1.89 20.37 3.20
N HIS A 88 2.27 19.99 4.41
CA HIS A 88 3.62 20.17 4.93
C HIS A 88 4.24 18.81 5.28
N PRO A 89 4.94 18.14 4.34
CA PRO A 89 5.38 16.75 4.50
C PRO A 89 6.12 16.45 5.80
N ASN A 90 6.98 17.37 6.24
CA ASN A 90 7.81 17.21 7.45
C ASN A 90 7.11 17.65 8.75
N ARG A 91 5.88 18.16 8.68
CA ARG A 91 5.16 18.62 9.86
C ARG A 91 4.73 17.43 10.70
N THR A 92 5.13 17.43 11.97
CA THR A 92 4.68 16.44 12.94
C THR A 92 3.18 16.59 13.19
N VAL A 93 2.47 15.48 13.03
CA VAL A 93 1.04 15.33 13.34
C VAL A 93 0.86 14.71 14.73
N SER A 94 1.71 13.74 15.10
CA SER A 94 1.62 13.06 16.38
C SER A 94 2.96 12.43 16.78
N CYS A 95 3.09 12.04 18.05
CA CYS A 95 4.21 11.26 18.57
C CYS A 95 3.64 10.03 19.28
N LEU A 96 3.95 8.84 18.77
CA LEU A 96 3.55 7.57 19.37
C LEU A 96 4.45 7.22 20.55
N LEU A 97 3.86 6.57 21.57
CA LEU A 97 4.65 5.92 22.61
C LEU A 97 5.50 4.81 21.99
N SER A 98 6.65 4.51 22.60
CA SER A 98 7.59 3.49 22.08
C SER A 98 7.02 2.07 22.00
N SER A 99 5.94 1.79 22.74
CA SER A 99 5.21 0.52 22.71
C SER A 99 4.14 0.43 21.62
N ILE A 100 3.87 1.53 20.90
CA ILE A 100 2.82 1.59 19.88
C ILE A 100 3.44 1.53 18.50
N GLU A 101 2.94 0.58 17.72
CA GLU A 101 3.33 0.36 16.33
C GLU A 101 2.07 0.32 15.47
N LEU A 102 2.05 1.12 14.40
CA LEU A 102 0.96 1.11 13.44
C LEU A 102 1.39 0.26 12.24
N ASP A 103 1.08 -1.04 12.30
CA ASP A 103 1.41 -2.00 11.25
C ASP A 103 0.50 -1.80 10.02
N GLY A 104 1.09 -1.31 8.93
CA GLY A 104 0.43 -1.12 7.64
C GLY A 104 0.77 -2.19 6.61
N ARG A 105 1.68 -3.12 6.92
CA ARG A 105 2.18 -4.11 5.96
C ARG A 105 1.03 -4.88 5.33
N PHE A 106 1.13 -5.11 4.02
CA PHE A 106 0.08 -5.79 3.25
C PHE A 106 -0.18 -7.21 3.75
N ALA A 107 0.86 -7.89 4.23
CA ALA A 107 0.76 -9.20 4.87
C ALA A 107 -0.14 -9.17 6.13
N SER A 108 -0.20 -8.04 6.83
CA SER A 108 -1.03 -7.84 8.02
C SER A 108 -2.41 -7.31 7.66
N VAL A 109 -2.48 -6.08 7.12
CA VAL A 109 -3.76 -5.33 6.97
C VAL A 109 -4.75 -6.01 6.04
N ARG A 110 -4.29 -6.85 5.10
CA ARG A 110 -5.16 -7.61 4.18
C ARG A 110 -5.62 -8.96 4.75
N ASN A 111 -5.22 -9.33 5.97
CA ASN A 111 -5.51 -10.64 6.56
C ASN A 111 -6.20 -10.56 7.92
N PHE A 112 -5.89 -9.52 8.70
CA PHE A 112 -6.44 -9.30 10.03
C PHE A 112 -6.37 -7.82 10.43
N PRO A 113 -7.19 -7.39 11.40
CA PRO A 113 -7.15 -6.02 11.90
C PRO A 113 -5.81 -5.68 12.57
N THR A 114 -5.27 -4.49 12.29
CA THR A 114 -4.09 -3.92 12.97
C THR A 114 -4.49 -2.68 13.77
N LEU A 115 -3.58 -2.16 14.59
CA LEU A 115 -3.80 -0.86 15.25
C LEU A 115 -4.03 0.25 14.23
N LEU A 116 -3.30 0.23 13.10
CA LEU A 116 -3.47 1.21 12.03
C LEU A 116 -4.87 1.12 11.41
N SER A 117 -5.29 -0.06 10.98
CA SER A 117 -6.58 -0.23 10.29
C SER A 117 -7.76 0.09 11.21
N ASN A 118 -7.68 -0.29 12.48
CA ASN A 118 -8.70 0.04 13.48
C ASN A 118 -8.75 1.54 13.72
N PHE A 119 -7.59 2.17 13.91
CA PHE A 119 -7.51 3.62 14.13
C PHE A 119 -8.06 4.40 12.93
N SER A 120 -7.76 3.98 11.70
CA SER A 120 -8.36 4.57 10.49
C SER A 120 -9.89 4.47 10.49
N CYS A 121 -10.46 3.32 10.87
CA CYS A 121 -11.92 3.17 10.99
C CYS A 121 -12.51 4.11 12.05
N GLU A 122 -11.87 4.21 13.22
CA GLU A 122 -12.29 5.12 14.30
C GLU A 122 -12.23 6.58 13.86
N CYS A 123 -11.22 6.98 13.08
CA CYS A 123 -11.14 8.32 12.50
C CYS A 123 -12.30 8.59 11.55
N MET A 124 -12.77 7.61 10.77
CA MET A 124 -13.95 7.77 9.92
C MET A 124 -15.23 7.99 10.74
N VAL A 125 -15.40 7.23 11.82
CA VAL A 125 -16.52 7.40 12.75
C VAL A 125 -16.48 8.78 13.40
N TYR A 126 -15.32 9.18 13.91
CA TYR A 126 -15.10 10.50 14.53
C TYR A 126 -15.39 11.64 13.54
N ALA A 127 -14.86 11.58 12.32
CA ALA A 127 -15.05 12.59 11.29
C ALA A 127 -16.51 12.72 10.82
N THR A 128 -17.34 11.71 11.06
CA THR A 128 -18.75 11.69 10.67
C THR A 128 -19.70 11.62 11.87
N ALA A 129 -19.23 12.02 13.06
CA ALA A 129 -20.00 11.98 14.30
C ALA A 129 -21.31 12.78 14.24
N ASP A 130 -21.31 13.91 13.52
CA ASP A 130 -22.52 14.74 13.32
C ASP A 130 -23.64 14.01 12.54
N SER A 131 -23.27 12.98 11.77
CA SER A 131 -24.21 12.11 11.05
C SER A 131 -24.66 10.90 11.87
N GLN A 132 -24.29 10.82 13.15
CA GLN A 132 -24.56 9.68 14.03
C GLN A 132 -24.02 8.36 13.48
N THR A 133 -22.93 8.41 12.71
CA THR A 133 -22.23 7.21 12.24
C THR A 133 -21.72 6.42 13.44
N ILE A 134 -21.98 5.10 13.45
CA ILE A 134 -21.55 4.19 14.53
C ILE A 134 -20.58 3.10 14.07
N ILE A 135 -20.36 2.99 12.75
CA ILE A 135 -19.53 1.96 12.12
C ILE A 135 -18.63 2.63 11.09
N GLY A 136 -17.32 2.40 11.20
CA GLY A 136 -16.33 2.74 10.18
C GLY A 136 -15.97 1.49 9.40
N LEU A 137 -15.88 1.60 8.07
CA LEU A 137 -15.58 0.47 7.20
C LEU A 137 -14.90 0.95 5.92
N PHE A 138 -13.83 0.28 5.53
CA PHE A 138 -13.14 0.51 4.26
C PHE A 138 -12.37 -0.75 3.83
N ASP A 139 -11.97 -0.82 2.56
CA ASP A 139 -11.13 -1.91 2.05
C ASP A 139 -9.67 -1.71 2.48
N SER A 140 -9.03 -2.75 3.02
CA SER A 140 -7.64 -2.69 3.48
C SER A 140 -6.65 -2.34 2.36
N GLY A 141 -7.05 -2.47 1.09
CA GLY A 141 -6.30 -2.03 -0.08
C GLY A 141 -6.11 -0.51 -0.14
N SER A 142 -6.93 0.26 0.56
CA SER A 142 -6.76 1.70 0.75
C SER A 142 -5.55 2.06 1.63
N ILE A 143 -5.06 1.14 2.48
CA ILE A 143 -3.77 1.31 3.18
C ILE A 143 -2.64 0.96 2.21
N ARG A 144 -1.80 1.95 1.90
CA ARG A 144 -0.77 1.87 0.85
C ARG A 144 0.66 1.77 1.35
N ILE A 145 0.86 1.97 2.65
CA ILE A 145 2.16 1.83 3.29
C ILE A 145 2.45 0.35 3.59
N ASP A 146 3.47 -0.24 2.96
CA ASP A 146 3.93 -1.60 3.29
C ASP A 146 5.04 -1.57 4.35
N ASP A 147 4.74 -0.94 5.49
CA ASP A 147 5.72 -0.61 6.54
C ASP A 147 5.01 -0.49 7.91
N ILE A 148 5.78 -0.30 8.98
CA ILE A 148 5.30 -0.10 10.35
C ILE A 148 5.66 1.30 10.82
N LEU A 149 4.66 2.15 11.08
CA LEU A 149 4.90 3.50 11.63
C LEU A 149 5.15 3.44 13.13
N LYS A 150 6.17 4.17 13.59
CA LYS A 150 6.61 4.25 15.00
C LYS A 150 7.14 5.64 15.31
N GLY A 151 7.06 6.05 16.58
CA GLY A 151 7.64 7.33 17.03
C GLY A 151 6.92 8.55 16.43
N THR A 152 7.67 9.47 15.83
CA THR A 152 7.13 10.69 15.22
C THR A 152 6.34 10.35 13.96
N ILE A 153 5.09 10.78 13.91
CA ILE A 153 4.21 10.69 12.74
C ILE A 153 4.13 12.05 12.09
N THR A 154 4.47 12.11 10.81
CA THR A 154 4.45 13.33 9.99
C THR A 154 3.20 13.38 9.12
N GLU A 155 2.91 14.54 8.51
CA GLU A 155 1.86 14.61 7.51
C GLU A 155 2.18 13.65 6.35
N TYR A 156 3.44 13.54 5.91
CA TYR A 156 3.84 12.60 4.85
C TYR A 156 3.52 11.14 5.18
N ASP A 157 3.62 10.75 6.45
CA ASP A 157 3.21 9.41 6.90
C ASP A 157 1.72 9.18 6.66
N ILE A 158 0.87 10.20 6.85
CA ILE A 158 -0.56 10.12 6.54
C ILE A 158 -0.77 9.93 5.03
N LEU A 159 -0.11 10.73 4.18
CA LEU A 159 -0.25 10.61 2.72
C LEU A 159 0.22 9.27 2.18
N ARG A 160 1.39 8.77 2.62
CA ARG A 160 1.88 7.47 2.14
C ARG A 160 1.05 6.30 2.67
N THR A 161 0.30 6.51 3.76
CA THR A 161 -0.64 5.52 4.30
C THR A 161 -1.96 5.50 3.54
N LEU A 162 -2.60 6.65 3.33
CA LEU A 162 -3.89 6.80 2.65
C LEU A 162 -3.73 7.74 1.44
N SER A 163 -3.06 7.27 0.39
CA SER A 163 -2.64 8.12 -0.73
C SER A 163 -3.75 8.45 -1.73
N TYR A 164 -4.91 7.80 -1.63
CA TYR A 164 -6.06 8.07 -2.48
C TYR A 164 -6.86 9.26 -1.95
N GLN A 165 -7.34 10.09 -2.87
CA GLN A 165 -8.30 11.16 -2.57
C GLN A 165 -9.73 10.60 -2.40
N ASN A 166 -9.86 9.65 -1.48
CA ASN A 166 -11.14 9.00 -1.19
C ASN A 166 -12.06 9.98 -0.45
N ILE A 167 -13.33 9.97 -0.83
CA ILE A 167 -14.37 10.78 -0.19
C ILE A 167 -15.02 9.93 0.91
N LEU A 168 -15.23 10.52 2.09
CA LEU A 168 -15.99 9.88 3.16
C LEU A 168 -17.49 9.95 2.86
N TYR A 169 -18.16 8.80 2.92
CA TYR A 169 -19.61 8.69 2.81
C TYR A 169 -20.19 8.15 4.12
N SER A 170 -21.30 8.74 4.58
CA SER A 170 -22.14 8.16 5.64
C SER A 170 -23.48 7.74 5.05
N LEU A 171 -23.92 6.53 5.37
CA LEU A 171 -25.17 5.96 4.88
C LEU A 171 -25.82 5.04 5.91
N SER A 172 -27.15 4.95 5.89
CA SER A 172 -27.89 3.92 6.64
C SER A 172 -27.95 2.63 5.83
N VAL A 173 -27.44 1.54 6.41
CA VAL A 173 -27.40 0.22 5.77
C VAL A 173 -28.24 -0.76 6.58
N PRO A 174 -29.15 -1.52 5.95
CA PRO A 174 -29.83 -2.62 6.62
C PRO A 174 -28.82 -3.65 7.17
N GLY A 175 -28.96 -4.04 8.43
CA GLY A 175 -28.01 -4.96 9.09
C GLY A 175 -27.76 -6.26 8.32
N LYS A 176 -28.77 -6.78 7.60
CA LYS A 176 -28.62 -7.97 6.74
C LYS A 176 -27.63 -7.78 5.59
N ILE A 177 -27.57 -6.57 5.01
CA ILE A 177 -26.64 -6.26 3.92
C ILE A 177 -25.24 -6.12 4.49
N LEU A 178 -25.12 -5.39 5.61
CA LEU A 178 -23.83 -5.24 6.30
C LEU A 178 -23.25 -6.61 6.70
N ALA A 179 -24.05 -7.50 7.30
CA ALA A 179 -23.62 -8.84 7.67
C ALA A 179 -23.10 -9.63 6.47
N GLY A 180 -23.84 -9.63 5.35
CA GLY A 180 -23.41 -10.32 4.12
C GLY A 180 -22.07 -9.78 3.59
N VAL A 181 -21.91 -8.46 3.52
CA VAL A 181 -20.67 -7.82 3.05
C VAL A 181 -19.47 -8.16 3.95
N LEU A 182 -19.66 -8.16 5.28
CA LEU A 182 -18.62 -8.53 6.23
C LEU A 182 -18.25 -10.01 6.13
N THR A 183 -19.22 -10.88 5.86
CA THR A 183 -18.98 -12.31 5.64
C THR A 183 -18.24 -12.58 4.34
N ASP A 184 -18.66 -11.95 3.24
CA ASP A 184 -18.01 -12.09 1.94
C ASP A 184 -16.53 -11.64 2.01
N SER A 185 -16.25 -10.58 2.76
CA SER A 185 -14.90 -10.08 3.01
C SER A 185 -13.95 -11.14 3.59
N MET A 186 -14.44 -12.10 4.38
CA MET A 186 -13.59 -13.15 4.96
C MET A 186 -12.97 -14.08 3.90
N SER A 187 -13.62 -14.20 2.74
CA SER A 187 -13.07 -14.94 1.59
C SER A 187 -11.98 -14.16 0.85
N LEU A 188 -11.83 -12.86 1.13
CA LEU A 188 -10.92 -11.94 0.44
C LEU A 188 -9.62 -11.68 1.22
N LYS A 189 -9.32 -12.48 2.26
CA LYS A 189 -8.05 -12.42 2.96
C LYS A 189 -6.87 -12.58 1.99
N GLY A 190 -5.86 -11.74 2.18
CA GLY A 190 -4.69 -11.60 1.29
C GLY A 190 -4.91 -10.61 0.14
N TYR A 191 -6.15 -10.24 -0.17
CA TYR A 191 -6.49 -9.28 -1.22
C TYR A 191 -6.78 -7.90 -0.62
N GLY A 192 -6.63 -6.85 -1.43
CA GLY A 192 -6.95 -5.48 -1.02
C GLY A 192 -8.42 -5.30 -0.63
N MET A 193 -9.32 -6.13 -1.16
CA MET A 193 -10.75 -6.05 -0.86
C MET A 193 -11.15 -6.59 0.53
N PHE A 194 -10.21 -7.18 1.28
CA PHE A 194 -10.47 -7.52 2.69
C PHE A 194 -10.85 -6.26 3.46
N LEU A 195 -11.95 -6.28 4.19
CA LEU A 195 -12.50 -5.12 4.87
C LEU A 195 -11.89 -4.94 6.27
N SER A 196 -11.51 -3.70 6.56
CA SER A 196 -11.25 -3.21 7.90
C SER A 196 -12.49 -2.50 8.43
N TYR A 197 -12.87 -2.75 9.69
CA TYR A 197 -14.07 -2.16 10.27
C TYR A 197 -13.99 -1.97 11.80
N THR A 198 -14.79 -1.05 12.33
CA THR A 198 -15.07 -0.86 13.76
C THR A 198 -16.57 -0.72 14.04
N GLY A 199 -16.98 -0.76 15.31
CA GLY A 199 -18.37 -0.57 15.73
C GLY A 199 -19.28 -1.80 15.51
N VAL A 200 -18.72 -2.90 15.00
CA VAL A 200 -19.43 -4.19 14.81
C VAL A 200 -18.77 -5.28 15.64
N LYS A 201 -19.58 -6.09 16.30
CA LYS A 201 -19.15 -7.34 16.94
C LYS A 201 -19.75 -8.51 16.18
N THR A 202 -18.90 -9.30 15.53
CA THR A 202 -19.28 -10.58 14.92
C THR A 202 -19.00 -11.70 15.93
N ILE A 203 -19.96 -12.60 16.14
CA ILE A 203 -19.86 -13.67 17.16
C ILE A 203 -18.83 -14.75 16.72
N ASP A 204 -18.47 -14.76 15.44
CA ASP A 204 -17.66 -15.77 14.76
C ASP A 204 -16.51 -15.18 13.94
N LEU A 205 -16.14 -13.92 14.21
CA LEU A 205 -15.12 -13.17 13.47
C LEU A 205 -15.48 -12.93 11.99
N GLY A 206 -16.76 -12.91 11.63
CA GLY A 206 -17.24 -12.58 10.27
C GLY A 206 -17.67 -13.80 9.45
N LYS A 207 -18.15 -14.86 10.08
CA LYS A 207 -18.66 -16.08 9.41
C LYS A 207 -20.19 -16.22 9.52
N THR A 208 -20.96 -15.13 9.37
CA THR A 208 -22.44 -15.17 9.48
C THR A 208 -23.16 -15.17 8.16
#